data_AF-A0A8K0NVB1-F1
#
_entry.id   AF-A0A8K0NVB1-F1
#
_cell.length_a   1.000
_cell.length_b   1.000
_cell.length_c   1.000
_cell.angle_alpha   90.00
_cell.angle_beta   90.00
_cell.angle_gamma   90.00
#
_symmetry.space_group_name_H-M   'P 1'
#
loop_
_entity.id
_entity.type
_entity.pdbx_description
1 polymer ?
#
loop_
_entity_poly.entity_id
_entity_poly.type
_entity_poly.pdbx_seq_one_letter_code
_entity_poly.pdbx_strand_id
1 'polypeptide(L)'
;MKVMDINRYNSRVLMGNWREDAFHMEEDNQEFELKQAQGELKIQKTREALVYMLKEVALSLPEDCVRYGSIVQLLAPDLLTLPTGGSKNRGLTLSCSLSVEDVDAGRHLAEGSLLSAAPHLPACVRNSFIISSADGRERNGEPLCYGESFTLRPAVTKNGE
;
A
#
# COMPACT_ATOMS: atom_id res chain seq x y z
N MET A 1 32.13 -4.61 -35.78
CA MET A 1 31.13 -4.80 -36.85
C MET A 1 29.87 -4.06 -36.40
N LYS A 2 29.61 -2.87 -36.96
CA LYS A 2 28.51 -1.99 -36.53
C LYS A 2 27.22 -2.56 -37.12
N VAL A 3 26.34 -3.12 -36.28
CA VAL A 3 24.99 -3.47 -36.71
C VAL A 3 24.34 -2.17 -37.17
N MET A 4 24.03 -2.08 -38.46
CA MET A 4 23.32 -0.94 -39.01
C MET A 4 21.94 -0.91 -38.36
N ASP A 5 21.64 0.15 -37.61
CA ASP A 5 20.27 0.46 -37.20
C ASP A 5 19.46 0.71 -38.48
N ILE A 6 18.87 -0.37 -38.99
CA ILE A 6 17.86 -0.29 -40.03
C ILE A 6 16.71 0.50 -39.43
N ASN A 7 16.45 1.65 -40.04
CA ASN A 7 15.36 2.57 -39.73
C ASN A 7 14.12 1.76 -39.31
N ARG A 8 13.79 1.73 -38.00
CA ARG A 8 12.71 0.88 -37.48
C ARG A 8 11.39 1.44 -37.96
N TYR A 9 10.83 0.81 -38.99
CA TYR A 9 9.52 1.14 -39.52
C TYR A 9 8.43 0.59 -38.57
N ASN A 10 7.27 1.26 -38.54
CA ASN A 10 6.10 0.78 -37.80
C ASN A 10 5.60 -0.55 -38.42
N SER A 11 5.04 -1.48 -37.62
CA SER A 11 4.51 -2.77 -38.09
C SER A 11 3.39 -2.65 -39.16
N ARG A 12 2.80 -1.46 -39.31
CA ARG A 12 1.87 -1.12 -40.40
C ARG A 12 2.54 -0.90 -41.76
N VAL A 13 3.86 -0.71 -41.78
CA VAL A 13 4.65 -0.62 -43.01
C VAL A 13 5.12 -2.03 -43.35
N LEU A 14 4.78 -2.51 -44.55
CA LEU A 14 5.06 -3.87 -45.01
C LEU A 14 6.54 -4.07 -45.38
N MET A 15 7.43 -3.84 -44.43
CA MET A 15 8.90 -3.88 -44.60
C MET A 15 9.51 -4.79 -43.53
N GLY A 16 10.51 -5.59 -43.91
CA GLY A 16 11.16 -6.53 -42.98
C GLY A 16 10.17 -7.60 -42.46
N ASN A 17 10.26 -7.92 -41.18
CA ASN A 17 9.44 -8.95 -40.50
C ASN A 17 8.08 -8.40 -40.02
N TRP A 18 7.53 -7.41 -40.71
CA TRP A 18 6.27 -6.73 -40.34
C TRP A 18 5.12 -7.68 -40.01
N ARG A 19 5.05 -8.85 -40.67
CA ARG A 19 4.00 -9.86 -40.47
C ARG A 19 4.15 -10.57 -39.12
N GLU A 20 5.38 -10.89 -38.73
CA GLU A 20 5.67 -11.47 -37.41
C GLU A 20 5.41 -10.43 -36.32
N ASP A 21 5.85 -9.18 -36.53
CA ASP A 21 5.59 -8.07 -35.61
C ASP A 21 4.09 -7.81 -35.43
N ALA A 22 3.30 -7.87 -36.51
CA ALA A 22 1.86 -7.70 -36.45
C ALA A 22 1.17 -8.87 -35.74
N PHE A 23 1.62 -10.11 -35.96
CA PHE A 23 1.08 -11.30 -35.30
C PHE A 23 1.38 -11.29 -33.79
N HIS A 24 2.62 -10.98 -33.40
CA HIS A 24 2.99 -10.82 -31.99
C HIS A 24 2.18 -9.73 -31.30
N MET A 25 1.95 -8.60 -31.98
CA MET A 25 1.12 -7.52 -31.44
C MET A 25 -0.35 -7.96 -31.25
N GLU A 26 -0.88 -8.81 -32.12
CA GLU A 26 -2.22 -9.37 -31.99
C GLU A 26 -2.30 -10.36 -30.81
N GLU A 27 -1.32 -11.24 -30.64
CA GLU A 27 -1.24 -12.16 -29.49
C GLU A 27 -1.14 -11.40 -28.16
N ASP A 28 -0.26 -10.38 -28.08
CA ASP A 28 -0.11 -9.55 -26.88
C ASP A 28 -1.42 -8.83 -26.52
N ASN A 29 -2.16 -8.35 -27.53
CA ASN A 29 -3.47 -7.72 -27.32
C ASN A 29 -4.52 -8.72 -26.82
N GLN A 30 -4.56 -9.93 -27.39
CA GLN A 30 -5.48 -10.98 -26.93
C GLN A 30 -5.17 -11.41 -25.49
N GLU A 31 -3.89 -11.54 -25.13
CA GLU A 31 -3.48 -11.83 -23.76
C GLU A 31 -3.86 -10.68 -22.81
N PHE A 32 -3.67 -9.44 -23.24
CA PHE A 32 -4.08 -8.27 -22.47
C PHE A 32 -5.59 -8.22 -22.24
N GLU A 33 -6.40 -8.46 -23.27
CA GLU A 33 -7.86 -8.48 -23.18
C GLU A 33 -8.35 -9.60 -22.25
N LEU A 34 -7.75 -10.78 -22.32
CA LEU A 34 -8.06 -11.90 -21.43
C LEU A 34 -7.75 -11.55 -19.97
N LYS A 35 -6.54 -11.04 -19.70
CA LYS A 35 -6.12 -10.63 -18.35
C LYS A 35 -6.95 -9.46 -17.83
N GLN A 36 -7.34 -8.53 -18.70
CA GLN A 36 -8.22 -7.41 -18.35
C GLN A 36 -9.60 -7.91 -17.93
N ALA A 37 -10.19 -8.84 -18.68
CA ALA A 37 -11.50 -9.42 -18.39
C ALA A 37 -11.49 -10.21 -17.06
N GLN A 38 -10.37 -10.86 -16.73
CA GLN A 38 -10.19 -11.60 -15.49
C GLN A 38 -9.79 -10.72 -14.29
N GLY A 39 -9.47 -9.44 -14.50
CA GLY A 39 -9.01 -8.56 -13.41
C GLY A 39 -7.55 -8.80 -12.99
N GLU A 40 -6.78 -9.54 -13.78
CA GLU A 40 -5.42 -9.96 -13.44
C GLU A 40 -4.35 -8.97 -13.88
N LEU A 41 -4.73 -7.84 -14.48
CA LEU A 41 -3.77 -6.81 -14.82
C LEU A 41 -3.12 -6.27 -13.54
N LYS A 42 -1.78 -6.18 -13.54
CA LYS A 42 -1.02 -5.61 -12.42
C LYS A 42 -1.52 -4.23 -12.01
N ILE A 43 -1.97 -3.41 -12.97
CA ILE A 43 -2.54 -2.09 -12.69
C ILE A 43 -3.87 -2.18 -11.93
N GLN A 44 -4.72 -3.16 -12.23
CA GLN A 44 -5.98 -3.38 -11.52
C GLN A 44 -5.72 -3.80 -10.08
N LYS A 45 -4.88 -4.84 -9.87
CA LYS A 45 -4.48 -5.31 -8.54
C LYS A 45 -3.81 -4.24 -7.70
N THR A 46 -2.86 -3.50 -8.28
CA THR A 46 -2.17 -2.41 -7.58
C THR A 46 -3.14 -1.30 -7.19
N ARG A 47 -4.07 -0.93 -8.08
CA ARG A 47 -5.08 0.09 -7.78
C ARG A 47 -5.98 -0.36 -6.63
N GLU A 48 -6.43 -1.60 -6.63
CA GLU A 48 -7.24 -2.17 -5.55
C GLU A 48 -6.49 -2.14 -4.20
N ALA A 49 -5.24 -2.60 -4.20
CA ALA A 49 -4.39 -2.57 -3.01
C ALA A 49 -4.18 -1.14 -2.48
N LEU A 50 -3.95 -0.17 -3.37
CA LEU A 50 -3.81 1.25 -2.98
C LEU A 50 -5.10 1.83 -2.41
N VAL A 51 -6.25 1.54 -3.02
CA VAL A 51 -7.57 1.99 -2.53
C VAL A 51 -7.81 1.45 -1.13
N TYR A 52 -7.47 0.19 -0.88
CA TYR A 52 -7.59 -0.41 0.45
C TYR A 52 -6.61 0.23 1.46
N MET A 53 -5.33 0.37 1.12
CA MET A 53 -4.30 0.92 2.01
C MET A 53 -4.54 2.38 2.40
N LEU A 54 -5.04 3.18 1.45
CA LEU A 54 -5.28 4.61 1.60
C LEU A 54 -6.71 4.93 2.05
N LYS A 55 -7.54 3.91 2.31
CA LYS A 55 -8.87 4.09 2.87
C LYS A 55 -8.77 4.85 4.19
N GLU A 56 -9.50 5.96 4.29
CA GLU A 56 -9.50 6.81 5.48
C GLU A 56 -10.05 6.05 6.69
N VAL A 57 -9.43 6.28 7.85
CA VAL A 57 -9.83 5.67 9.12
C VAL A 57 -10.05 6.77 10.13
N ALA A 58 -11.21 6.74 10.79
CA ALA A 58 -11.50 7.63 11.90
C ALA A 58 -10.69 7.20 13.13
N LEU A 59 -9.83 8.08 13.61
CA LEU A 59 -9.11 7.88 14.85
C LEU A 59 -10.04 7.98 16.05
N SER A 60 -9.65 7.35 17.16
CA SER A 60 -10.35 7.54 18.42
C SER A 60 -10.31 9.01 18.85
N LEU A 61 -11.37 9.45 19.52
CA LEU A 61 -11.52 10.83 19.98
C LEU A 61 -10.33 11.24 20.85
N PRO A 62 -9.89 12.51 20.76
CA PRO A 62 -8.84 13.02 21.62
C PRO A 62 -9.34 13.06 23.06
N GLU A 63 -8.80 12.17 23.89
CA GLU A 63 -8.98 12.13 25.34
C GLU A 63 -7.61 12.37 26.02
N ASP A 64 -7.63 12.68 27.31
CA ASP A 64 -6.40 12.93 28.09
C ASP A 64 -5.48 11.70 28.17
N CYS A 65 -6.03 10.50 28.01
CA CYS A 65 -5.30 9.24 28.07
C CYS A 65 -5.67 8.33 26.90
N VAL A 66 -4.68 7.65 26.35
CA VAL A 66 -4.90 6.61 25.35
C VAL A 66 -5.46 5.36 26.04
N ARG A 67 -6.47 4.72 25.46
CA ARG A 67 -7.08 3.50 25.99
C ARG A 67 -6.74 2.28 25.14
N TYR A 68 -6.78 1.11 25.75
CA TYR A 68 -6.77 -0.15 25.01
C TYR A 68 -8.00 -0.23 24.08
N GLY A 69 -7.79 -0.71 22.86
CA GLY A 69 -8.81 -0.75 21.81
C GLY A 69 -8.93 0.53 20.99
N SER A 70 -8.26 1.62 21.39
CA SER A 70 -8.24 2.87 20.61
C SER A 70 -7.45 2.72 19.31
N ILE A 71 -7.95 3.37 18.25
CA ILE A 71 -7.27 3.52 16.98
C ILE A 71 -6.41 4.79 17.04
N VAL A 72 -5.10 4.62 16.90
CA VAL A 72 -4.09 5.66 17.05
C VAL A 72 -3.16 5.70 15.85
N GLN A 73 -2.46 6.83 15.70
CA GLN A 73 -1.33 6.97 14.78
C GLN A 73 -0.05 7.25 15.55
N LEU A 74 1.05 6.68 15.09
CA LEU A 74 2.38 6.90 15.67
C LEU A 74 3.10 7.94 14.82
N LEU A 75 3.30 9.12 15.39
CA LEU A 75 4.01 10.24 14.78
C LEU A 75 5.35 10.44 15.48
N ALA A 76 6.43 10.42 14.71
CA ALA A 76 7.75 10.86 15.12
C ALA A 76 7.94 12.34 14.69
N PRO A 77 7.70 13.32 15.58
CA PRO A 77 7.72 14.74 15.23
C PRO A 77 9.12 15.27 14.88
N ASP A 78 10.15 14.69 15.49
CA ASP A 78 11.54 15.17 15.38
C ASP A 78 12.27 14.65 14.13
N LEU A 79 11.72 13.64 13.43
CA LEU A 79 12.27 13.20 12.16
C LEU A 79 11.82 14.14 11.04
N LEU A 80 12.74 15.00 10.62
CA LEU A 80 12.54 15.87 9.47
C LEU A 80 12.59 15.05 8.17
N THR A 81 11.51 15.11 7.42
CA THR A 81 11.55 14.83 5.99
C THR A 81 12.28 15.98 5.30
N LEU A 82 13.18 15.66 4.36
CA LEU A 82 13.76 16.65 3.45
C LEU A 82 12.62 17.49 2.85
N PRO A 83 12.79 18.82 2.68
CA PRO A 83 11.72 19.71 2.24
C PRO A 83 11.45 19.53 0.75
N THR A 84 10.87 18.40 0.35
CA THR A 84 10.26 18.24 -0.97
C THR A 84 8.86 18.83 -0.93
N GLY A 85 8.78 20.13 -1.22
CA GLY A 85 7.54 20.81 -1.59
C GLY A 85 6.65 21.22 -0.43
N GLY A 86 6.95 22.38 0.17
CA GLY A 86 5.98 23.35 0.74
C GLY A 86 5.01 22.91 1.86
N SER A 87 4.93 21.63 2.20
CA SER A 87 4.01 21.13 3.22
C SER A 87 4.58 21.35 4.62
N LYS A 88 3.83 22.06 5.46
CA LYS A 88 4.16 22.32 6.88
C LYS A 88 4.11 21.07 7.78
N ASN A 89 3.86 19.89 7.20
CA ASN A 89 3.76 18.64 7.94
C ASN A 89 5.16 18.15 8.32
N ARG A 90 5.56 18.48 9.55
CA ARG A 90 6.77 17.95 10.18
C ARG A 90 6.46 16.59 10.80
N GLY A 91 7.37 15.64 10.59
CA GLY A 91 7.33 14.33 11.22
C GLY A 91 7.01 13.19 10.26
N LEU A 92 7.42 12.00 10.69
CA LEU A 92 7.15 10.75 10.00
C LEU A 92 6.09 9.95 10.76
N THR A 93 5.13 9.41 10.03
CA THR A 93 4.16 8.46 10.57
C THR A 93 4.61 7.04 10.30
N LEU A 94 4.43 6.15 11.29
CA LEU A 94 4.61 4.72 11.07
C LEU A 94 3.56 4.23 10.07
N SER A 95 3.98 3.52 9.03
CA SER A 95 3.13 3.06 7.94
C SER A 95 3.52 1.64 7.53
N CYS A 96 2.54 0.76 7.39
CA CYS A 96 2.79 -0.56 6.83
C CYS A 96 3.01 -0.49 5.31
N SER A 97 3.73 -1.43 4.73
CA SER A 97 3.95 -1.52 3.28
C SER A 97 3.70 -2.94 2.80
N LEU A 98 3.03 -3.06 1.65
CA LEU A 98 2.80 -4.34 0.99
C LEU A 98 3.97 -4.66 0.05
N SER A 99 4.36 -5.93 0.00
CA SER A 99 5.30 -6.41 -1.02
C SER A 99 4.60 -6.58 -2.36
N VAL A 100 5.38 -6.69 -3.45
CA VAL A 100 4.83 -6.97 -4.79
C VAL A 100 4.11 -8.32 -4.81
N GLU A 101 4.62 -9.29 -4.06
CA GLU A 101 4.05 -10.64 -3.94
C GLU A 101 2.67 -10.60 -3.27
N ASP A 102 2.51 -9.75 -2.24
CA ASP A 102 1.21 -9.58 -1.56
C ASP A 102 0.17 -8.93 -2.49
N VAL A 103 0.57 -7.95 -3.28
CA VAL A 103 -0.30 -7.28 -4.26
C VAL A 103 -0.72 -8.25 -5.35
N ASP A 104 0.21 -9.04 -5.89
CA ASP A 104 -0.10 -10.03 -6.93
C ASP A 104 -1.00 -11.15 -6.41
N ALA A 105 -0.84 -11.54 -5.14
CA ALA A 105 -1.70 -12.51 -4.45
C ALA A 105 -3.06 -11.94 -4.00
N GLY A 106 -3.31 -10.64 -4.17
CA GLY A 106 -4.54 -9.99 -3.69
C GLY A 106 -4.65 -9.98 -2.16
N ARG A 107 -3.54 -10.11 -1.45
CA ARG A 107 -3.52 -10.14 0.01
C ARG A 107 -3.55 -8.72 0.57
N HIS A 108 -4.33 -8.55 1.64
CA HIS A 108 -4.28 -7.36 2.47
C HIS A 108 -3.12 -7.44 3.47
N LEU A 109 -3.00 -6.42 4.33
CA LEU A 109 -2.06 -6.39 5.46
C LEU A 109 -2.07 -7.72 6.23
N ALA A 110 -1.03 -8.51 6.05
CA ALA A 110 -0.87 -9.83 6.64
C ALA A 110 0.34 -9.88 7.58
N GLU A 111 0.46 -10.97 8.31
CA GLU A 111 1.61 -11.27 9.15
C GLU A 111 2.90 -11.28 8.30
N GLY A 112 3.93 -10.57 8.74
CA GLY A 112 5.17 -10.38 7.98
C GLY A 112 5.21 -9.15 7.05
N SER A 113 4.13 -8.34 7.01
CA SER A 113 4.15 -7.06 6.29
C SER A 113 5.24 -6.14 6.83
N LEU A 114 5.97 -5.47 5.93
CA LEU A 114 7.03 -4.55 6.30
C LEU A 114 6.46 -3.26 6.90
N LEU A 115 7.17 -2.69 7.87
CA LEU A 115 6.87 -1.38 8.44
C LEU A 115 7.88 -0.36 7.92
N SER A 116 7.38 0.80 7.53
CA SER A 116 8.15 1.91 6.98
C SER A 116 7.74 3.21 7.66
N ALA A 117 8.60 4.21 7.60
CA ALA A 117 8.27 5.56 8.05
C ALA A 117 7.94 6.42 6.81
N ALA A 118 6.74 6.98 6.76
CA ALA A 118 6.28 7.80 5.65
C ALA A 118 6.05 9.26 6.11
N PRO A 119 6.23 10.26 5.24
CA PRO A 119 5.86 11.64 5.53
C PRO A 119 4.43 11.72 6.07
N HIS A 120 4.19 12.62 7.02
CA HIS A 120 2.89 12.73 7.69
C HIS A 120 1.74 12.91 6.68
N LEU A 121 0.84 11.93 6.70
CA LEU A 121 -0.35 11.79 5.88
C LEU A 121 -1.61 11.73 6.77
N PRO A 122 -2.80 12.05 6.22
CA PRO A 122 -4.07 11.81 6.92
C PRO A 122 -4.22 10.35 7.37
N ALA A 123 -5.09 10.12 8.34
CA ALA A 123 -5.34 8.79 8.90
C ALA A 123 -5.95 7.84 7.87
N CYS A 124 -5.23 6.75 7.59
CA CYS A 124 -5.56 5.69 6.65
C CYS A 124 -5.30 4.31 7.29
N VAL A 125 -5.83 3.25 6.68
CA VAL A 125 -5.59 1.85 7.11
C VAL A 125 -4.10 1.56 7.31
N ARG A 126 -3.26 2.07 6.40
CA ARG A 126 -1.82 1.83 6.40
C ARG A 126 -1.06 2.44 7.59
N ASN A 127 -1.52 3.57 8.13
CA ASN A 127 -0.81 4.33 9.18
C ASN A 127 -1.59 4.39 10.52
N SER A 128 -2.62 3.54 10.65
CA SER A 128 -3.47 3.45 11.83
C SER A 128 -3.26 2.12 12.53
N PHE A 129 -3.13 2.16 13.84
CA PHE A 129 -2.87 1.00 14.68
C PHE A 129 -3.86 0.96 15.84
N ILE A 130 -4.19 -0.23 16.29
CA ILE A 130 -5.03 -0.46 17.46
C ILE A 130 -4.13 -0.95 18.59
N ILE A 131 -4.30 -0.36 19.76
CA ILE A 131 -3.56 -0.76 20.96
C ILE A 131 -4.25 -1.95 21.59
N SER A 132 -3.54 -3.06 21.77
CA SER A 132 -4.02 -4.26 22.44
C SER A 132 -3.13 -4.63 23.62
N SER A 133 -3.70 -5.30 24.62
CA SER A 133 -2.93 -5.81 25.76
C SER A 133 -1.98 -6.92 25.29
N ALA A 134 -0.78 -6.97 25.87
CA ALA A 134 0.18 -8.05 25.60
C ALA A 134 -0.26 -9.40 26.19
N ASP A 135 -1.07 -9.39 27.26
CA ASP A 135 -1.47 -10.58 28.01
C ASP A 135 -2.58 -11.42 27.33
N GLY A 136 -3.01 -11.02 26.12
CA GLY A 136 -4.14 -11.65 25.41
C GLY A 136 -5.51 -11.42 26.07
N ARG A 137 -5.59 -10.59 27.12
CA ARG A 137 -6.84 -10.18 27.76
C ARG A 137 -7.39 -8.94 27.06
N GLU A 138 -8.66 -8.97 26.68
CA GLU A 138 -9.34 -7.79 26.14
C GLU A 138 -9.64 -6.80 27.25
N ARG A 139 -8.71 -5.87 27.48
CA ARG A 139 -8.87 -4.72 28.39
C ARG A 139 -9.45 -3.49 27.68
N ASN A 140 -10.32 -3.71 26.69
CA ASN A 140 -10.83 -2.62 25.84
C ASN A 140 -11.49 -1.53 26.69
N GLY A 141 -11.07 -0.28 26.50
CA GLY A 141 -11.55 0.89 27.25
C GLY A 141 -10.76 1.23 28.51
N GLU A 142 -9.86 0.37 28.98
CA GLU A 142 -8.96 0.71 30.09
C GLU A 142 -7.87 1.70 29.65
N PRO A 143 -7.49 2.67 30.49
CA PRO A 143 -6.40 3.59 30.19
C PRO A 143 -5.05 2.85 30.17
N LEU A 144 -4.25 3.11 29.14
CA LEU A 144 -2.88 2.59 29.03
C LEU A 144 -1.97 3.39 29.97
N CYS A 145 -1.33 2.71 30.92
CA CYS A 145 -0.40 3.33 31.86
C CYS A 145 1.06 3.22 31.38
N TYR A 146 1.89 4.18 31.78
CA TYR A 146 3.33 4.10 31.52
C TYR A 146 3.96 2.90 32.22
N GLY A 147 4.82 2.17 31.50
CA GLY A 147 5.49 0.97 31.98
C GLY A 147 4.71 -0.34 31.73
N GLU A 148 3.47 -0.27 31.25
CA GLU A 148 2.73 -1.45 30.81
C GLU A 148 3.20 -1.96 29.45
N SER A 149 3.16 -3.28 29.27
CA SER A 149 3.46 -3.92 27.99
C SER A 149 2.19 -3.96 27.13
N PHE A 150 2.28 -3.43 25.92
CA PHE A 150 1.19 -3.41 24.95
C PHE A 150 1.68 -3.88 23.58
N THR A 151 0.72 -4.23 22.73
CA THR A 151 0.95 -4.61 21.34
C THR A 151 0.22 -3.64 20.42
N LEU A 152 0.79 -3.43 19.23
CA LEU A 152 0.20 -2.62 18.18
C LEU A 152 -0.21 -3.53 17.03
N ARG A 153 -1.50 -3.56 16.73
CA ARG A 153 -2.03 -4.29 15.57
C ARG A 153 -2.45 -3.29 14.49
N PRO A 154 -2.21 -3.55 13.19
CA PRO A 154 -2.71 -2.69 12.14
C PRO A 154 -4.24 -2.57 12.24
N ALA A 155 -4.77 -1.37 11.98
CA ALA A 155 -6.20 -1.13 11.90
C ALA A 155 -6.75 -1.68 10.58
N VAL A 156 -6.67 -3.00 10.42
CA VAL A 156 -7.33 -3.73 9.33
C VAL A 156 -8.82 -3.56 9.56
N THR A 157 -9.49 -2.78 8.71
CA THR A 157 -10.95 -2.84 8.65
C THR A 157 -11.27 -4.25 8.18
N LYS A 158 -11.70 -5.14 9.08
CA LYS A 158 -12.35 -6.39 8.69
C LYS A 158 -13.56 -5.98 7.86
N ASN A 159 -13.44 -6.10 6.55
CA ASN A 159 -14.60 -5.96 5.66
C ASN A 159 -15.44 -7.22 5.87
N GLY A 160 -16.46 -7.12 6.75
CA GLY A 160 -17.55 -8.10 6.85
C GLY A 160 -17.17 -9.44 7.48
N GLU A 161 -18.18 -10.07 8.06
CA GLU A 161 -18.26 -11.51 8.32
C GLU A 161 -17.87 -12.37 7.11
#